data_AF-A0A545SLX0-F1
#
_entry.id   AF-A0A545SLX0-F1
#
_cell.length_a   1.000
_cell.length_b   1.000
_cell.length_c   1.000
_cell.angle_alpha   90.00
_cell.angle_beta   90.00
_cell.angle_gamma   90.00
#
_symmetry.space_group_name_H-M   'P 1'
#
loop_
_entity.id
_entity.type
_entity.pdbx_description
1 polymer ?
#
loop_
_entity_poly.entity_id
_entity_poly.type
_entity_poly.pdbx_seq_one_letter_code
_entity_poly.pdbx_strand_id
1 'polypeptide(L)' 'MAAKDKPLNAALRLSEDVIDWYKTMADEEGAPYQSLINLHLRDCVAKHRKINISW' A
#
# COMPACT_ATOMS: atom_id res chain seq x y z
N MET A 1 16.96 2.88 17.28
CA MET A 1 16.03 3.96 16.89
C MET A 1 14.78 3.31 16.30
N ALA A 2 13.80 2.95 17.13
CA ALA A 2 12.58 2.32 16.63
C ALA A 2 11.69 3.41 16.02
N ALA A 3 11.43 3.33 14.71
CA ALA A 3 10.40 4.14 14.09
C ALA A 3 9.10 3.82 14.82
N LYS A 4 8.50 4.81 15.49
CA LYS A 4 7.22 4.64 16.15
C LYS A 4 6.20 4.32 15.07
N ASP A 5 5.63 3.11 15.07
CA ASP A 5 4.46 2.70 14.27
C ASP A 5 3.22 3.51 14.73
N LYS A 6 3.26 4.82 14.54
CA LYS A 6 2.13 5.70 14.79
C LYS A 6 1.26 5.65 13.53
N PRO A 7 -0.01 5.25 13.61
CA PRO A 7 -0.92 5.34 12.47
C PRO A 7 -1.04 6.82 12.10
N LEU A 8 -0.70 7.12 10.84
CA LEU A 8 -0.83 8.43 10.24
C LEU A 8 -2.00 8.38 9.26
N ASN A 9 -2.96 9.28 9.45
CA ASN A 9 -4.04 9.48 8.49
C ASN A 9 -3.52 10.37 7.38
N ALA A 10 -3.26 9.78 6.20
CA ALA A 10 -2.82 10.50 5.01
C ALA A 10 -3.83 10.29 3.87
N ALA A 11 -4.20 11.38 3.19
CA ALA A 11 -4.94 11.30 1.95
C ALA A 11 -3.94 11.06 0.80
N LEU A 12 -4.00 9.88 0.18
CA LEU A 12 -3.19 9.51 -0.98
C LEU A 12 -4.08 9.43 -2.22
N ARG A 13 -3.65 10.06 -3.32
CA ARG A 13 -4.31 9.90 -4.62
C ARG A 13 -3.78 8.63 -5.29
N LEU A 14 -4.70 7.74 -5.62
CA LEU A 14 -4.44 6.51 -6.37
C LEU A 14 -5.33 6.54 -7.62
N SER A 15 -4.84 5.92 -8.69
CA SER A 15 -5.66 5.68 -9.87
C SER A 15 -6.70 4.60 -9.60
N GLU A 16 -7.79 4.62 -10.37
CA GLU A 16 -8.93 3.71 -10.19
C GLU A 16 -8.53 2.24 -10.36
N ASP A 17 -7.73 1.94 -11.37
CA ASP A 17 -7.19 0.60 -11.66
C ASP A 17 -6.40 0.02 -10.49
N VAL A 18 -5.59 0.85 -9.82
CA VAL A 18 -4.84 0.43 -8.62
C VAL A 18 -5.80 0.10 -7.49
N ILE A 19 -6.80 0.94 -7.25
CA ILE A 19 -7.80 0.71 -6.19
C ILE A 19 -8.56 -0.59 -6.45
N ASP A 20 -9.01 -0.81 -7.69
CA ASP A 20 -9.83 -1.97 -8.04
C ASP A 20 -9.05 -3.28 -7.97
N TRP A 21 -7.75 -3.25 -8.31
CA TRP A 21 -6.85 -4.39 -8.09
C TRP A 21 -6.79 -4.78 -6.60
N TYR A 22 -6.62 -3.81 -5.70
CA TYR A 22 -6.57 -4.09 -4.26
C TYR A 22 -7.94 -4.47 -3.67
N LYS A 23 -9.06 -3.97 -4.22
CA LYS A 23 -10.40 -4.41 -3.80
C LYS A 23 -10.63 -5.88 -4.14
N THR A 24 -10.24 -6.30 -5.35
CA THR A 24 -10.36 -7.71 -5.77
C THR A 24 -9.58 -8.62 -4.81
N MET A 25 -8.34 -8.25 -4.49
CA MET A 25 -7.51 -8.98 -3.52
C MET A 25 -8.12 -8.96 -2.11
N ALA A 26 -8.72 -7.84 -1.70
CA ALA A 26 -9.40 -7.72 -0.40
C ALA A 26 -10.57 -8.70 -0.26
N ASP A 27 -11.34 -8.89 -1.33
CA ASP A 27 -12.45 -9.84 -1.36
C ASP A 27 -11.98 -11.29 -1.25
N GLU A 28 -10.83 -11.62 -1.86
CA GLU A 28 -10.23 -12.96 -1.80
C GLU A 28 -9.61 -13.29 -0.43
N GLU A 29 -8.88 -12.32 0.15
CA GLU A 29 -8.11 -12.50 1.39
C GLU A 29 -8.94 -12.18 2.66
N GLY A 30 -10.13 -11.60 2.52
CA GLY A 30 -10.98 -11.18 3.63
C GLY A 30 -10.39 -10.05 4.47
N ALA A 31 -9.58 -9.18 3.87
CA ALA A 31 -8.85 -8.10 4.54
C ALA A 31 -9.16 -6.74 3.90
N PRO A 32 -9.15 -5.61 4.64
CA PRO A 32 -9.40 -4.30 4.06
C PRO A 32 -8.36 -3.92 3.00
N TYR A 33 -8.80 -3.43 1.83
CA TYR A 33 -7.89 -3.03 0.75
C TYR A 33 -6.88 -1.97 1.18
N GLN A 34 -7.24 -1.05 2.10
CA GLN A 34 -6.29 -0.07 2.64
C GLN A 34 -5.15 -0.73 3.44
N SER A 35 -5.45 -1.82 4.17
CA SER A 35 -4.46 -2.59 4.91
C SER A 35 -3.50 -3.30 3.94
N LEU A 36 -4.02 -3.82 2.82
CA LEU A 36 -3.22 -4.45 1.77
C LEU A 36 -2.30 -3.44 1.07
N ILE A 37 -2.79 -2.24 0.72
CA ILE A 37 -1.98 -1.15 0.17
C ILE A 37 -0.83 -0.82 1.12
N ASN A 38 -1.15 -0.61 2.41
CA ASN A 38 -0.13 -0.29 3.39
C ASN A 38 0.90 -1.42 3.56
N LEU A 39 0.44 -2.67 3.60
CA LEU A 39 1.32 -3.85 3.69
C LEU A 39 2.26 -3.93 2.49
N HIS A 40 1.76 -3.72 1.28
CA HIS A 40 2.55 -3.72 0.06
C HIS A 40 3.63 -2.61 0.10
N LEU A 41 3.26 -1.39 0.53
CA LEU A 41 4.21 -0.29 0.66
C LEU A 41 5.27 -0.56 1.73
N ARG A 42 4.91 -1.19 2.86
CA ARG A 42 5.87 -1.63 3.88
C ARG A 42 6.86 -2.66 3.32
N ASP A 43 6.37 -3.60 2.50
CA ASP A 43 7.22 -4.58 1.81
C ASP A 43 8.17 -3.91 0.81
N CYS A 44 7.73 -2.86 0.10
CA CYS A 44 8.60 -2.06 -0.77
C CYS A 44 9.75 -1.43 0.01
N VAL A 45 9.47 -0.85 1.19
CA VAL A 45 10.47 -0.25 2.07
C VAL A 45 11.44 -1.31 2.60
N ALA A 46 10.92 -2.44 3.12
CA ALA A 46 11.74 -3.52 3.65
C ALA A 46 12.71 -4.09 2.59
N LYS A 47 12.24 -4.24 1.36
CA LYS A 47 13.02 -4.75 0.22
C LYS A 47 13.80 -3.67 -0.53
N HIS A 48 13.78 -2.42 -0.07
CA HIS A 48 14.44 -1.27 -0.71
C HIS A 48 14.13 -1.15 -2.21
N ARG A 49 12.88 -1.47 -2.60
CA ARG A 49 12.44 -1.35 -4.00
C ARG A 49 12.42 0.12 -4.40
N LYS A 50 13.07 0.44 -5.52
CA LYS A 50 13.04 1.77 -6.12
C LYS A 50 11.98 1.81 -7.22
N ILE A 51 11.18 2.86 -7.23
CA ILE A 51 10.22 3.12 -8.30
C ILE A 51 11.01 3.54 -9.54
N ASN A 52 10.71 2.93 -10.69
CA ASN A 52 11.18 3.44 -11.97
C ASN A 52 10.28 4.61 -12.39
N ILE A 53 10.85 5.81 -12.45
CA ILE A 53 10.11 7.01 -12.85
C ILE A 53 10.27 7.14 -14.37
N SER A 54 9.33 6.57 -15.11
CA SER A 54 9.14 6.78 -16.54
C SER A 54 7.74 7.34 -16.77
N TRP A 55 7.66 8.62 -17.12
CA TRP A 55 6.41 9.31 -17.47
C TRP A 55 6.29 9.44 -18.99
#